data_AF-A0A7V9V1P0-F1
#
_entry.id   AF-A0A7V9V1P0-F1
#
_cell.length_a   1.000
_cell.length_b   1.000
_cell.length_c   1.000
_cell.angle_alpha   90.00
_cell.angle_beta   90.00
_cell.angle_gamma   90.00
#
_symmetry.space_group_name_H-M   'P 1'
#
loop_
_entity.id
_entity.type
_entity.pdbx_description
1 polymer ?
#
loop_
_entity_poly.entity_id
_entity_poly.type
_entity_poly.pdbx_seq_one_letter_code
_entity_poly.pdbx_strand_id
1 'polypeptide(L)'
;MASVAMPRAAIAGDVDDLRRLVESLIRLPAANFSNSASSLPLVRALAAMEDRTSLETVTEAFVGWSRGAGRVVSDAGRGLLARIDGKAEESARILASVEEQLRAFGRHYDAACIALDLALSLEAAGEDGSAEAARTRANELLEPLGCVYPY
;
A
#
# COMPACT_ATOMS: atom_id res chain seq x y z
N MET A 1 -2.29 8.13 14.26
CA MET A 1 -3.51 8.80 13.76
C MET A 1 -3.57 8.85 12.24
N ALA A 2 -2.53 9.33 11.54
CA ALA A 2 -2.51 9.36 10.06
C ALA A 2 -2.80 7.99 9.41
N SER A 3 -2.28 6.91 9.99
CA SER A 3 -2.52 5.53 9.54
C SER A 3 -3.96 5.02 9.65
N VAL A 4 -4.82 5.75 10.35
CA VAL A 4 -6.26 5.47 10.45
C VAL A 4 -7.05 6.54 9.69
N ALA A 5 -6.66 7.81 9.84
CA ALA A 5 -7.33 8.94 9.22
C ALA A 5 -7.21 8.94 7.69
N MET A 6 -6.04 8.59 7.13
CA MET A 6 -5.86 8.57 5.68
C MET A 6 -6.66 7.45 4.99
N PRO A 7 -6.62 6.18 5.48
CA PRO A 7 -7.54 5.17 4.97
C PRO A 7 -9.00 5.61 5.11
N ARG A 8 -9.41 6.15 6.27
CA ARG A 8 -10.77 6.69 6.48
C ARG A 8 -11.17 7.71 5.40
N ALA A 9 -10.30 8.68 5.13
CA ALA A 9 -10.53 9.72 4.13
C ALA A 9 -10.64 9.12 2.72
N ALA A 10 -9.79 8.14 2.38
CA ALA A 10 -9.88 7.41 1.12
C ALA A 10 -11.21 6.64 0.97
N ILE A 11 -11.70 5.97 2.03
CA ILE A 11 -13.04 5.32 2.05
C ILE A 11 -14.12 6.31 1.66
N ALA A 12 -14.06 7.49 2.27
CA ALA A 12 -15.08 8.51 2.19
C ALA A 12 -14.98 9.34 0.90
N GLY A 13 -13.92 9.15 0.10
CA GLY A 13 -13.60 10.03 -1.03
C GLY A 13 -13.26 11.46 -0.62
N ASP A 14 -12.84 11.69 0.63
CA ASP A 14 -12.52 13.01 1.17
C ASP A 14 -11.09 13.43 0.77
N VAL A 15 -10.98 13.89 -0.48
CA VAL A 15 -9.71 14.31 -1.10
C VAL A 15 -9.05 15.45 -0.32
N ASP A 16 -9.83 16.39 0.22
CA ASP A 16 -9.31 17.57 0.90
C ASP A 16 -8.73 17.23 2.28
N ASP A 17 -9.37 16.32 3.02
CA ASP A 17 -8.81 15.81 4.27
C ASP A 17 -7.56 14.96 4.01
N LEU A 18 -7.57 14.14 2.96
CA LEU A 18 -6.41 13.36 2.57
C LEU A 18 -5.21 14.25 2.20
N ARG A 19 -5.42 15.29 1.37
CA ARG A 19 -4.38 16.25 0.97
C ARG A 19 -3.79 16.96 2.19
N ARG A 20 -4.64 17.42 3.11
CA ARG A 20 -4.20 18.09 4.35
C ARG A 20 -3.38 17.16 5.25
N LEU A 21 -3.78 15.89 5.34
CA LEU A 21 -3.06 14.87 6.09
C LEU A 21 -1.71 14.55 5.44
N VAL A 22 -1.65 14.45 4.11
CA VAL A 22 -0.40 14.30 3.36
C VAL A 22 0.53 15.47 3.64
N GLU A 23 0.07 16.71 3.46
CA GLU A 23 0.88 17.91 3.70
C GLU A 23 1.46 17.96 5.11
N SER A 24 0.68 17.52 6.10
CA SER A 24 1.13 17.42 7.49
C SER A 24 2.20 16.33 7.66
N LEU A 25 2.06 15.22 6.92
CA LEU A 25 2.93 14.06 6.97
C LEU A 25 4.30 14.32 6.34
N ILE A 26 4.35 14.91 5.14
CA ILE A 26 5.62 15.24 4.45
C ILE A 26 6.46 16.28 5.20
N ARG A 27 5.84 17.07 6.09
CA ARG A 27 6.55 18.01 6.97
C ARG A 27 7.18 17.34 8.20
N LEU A 28 6.86 16.09 8.48
CA LEU A 28 7.44 15.37 9.61
C LEU A 28 8.88 14.93 9.27
N PRO A 29 9.82 15.06 10.22
CA PRO A 29 11.16 14.48 10.08
C PRO A 29 11.07 12.99 9.79
N ALA A 30 11.89 12.51 8.83
CA ALA A 30 11.93 11.09 8.45
C ALA A 30 12.05 10.18 9.68
N ALA A 31 12.89 10.53 10.66
CA ALA A 31 13.08 9.77 11.91
C ALA A 31 11.79 9.46 12.70
N ASN A 32 10.68 10.16 12.46
CA ASN A 32 9.40 9.88 13.11
C ASN A 32 8.59 8.75 12.44
N PHE A 33 8.95 8.33 11.22
CA PHE A 33 8.30 7.20 10.56
C PHE A 33 8.94 5.85 10.90
N SER A 34 10.14 5.81 11.50
CA SER A 34 10.96 4.59 11.57
C SER A 34 10.56 3.67 12.71
N ASN A 35 9.85 4.20 13.71
CA ASN A 35 9.53 3.50 14.94
C ASN A 35 8.06 3.05 15.04
N SER A 36 7.20 3.34 14.06
CA SER A 36 5.81 2.90 14.10
C SER A 36 5.35 2.35 12.75
N ALA A 37 5.00 1.07 12.75
CA ALA A 37 4.72 0.21 11.60
C ALA A 37 3.47 0.58 10.77
N SER A 38 3.08 1.85 10.69
CA SER A 38 1.79 2.27 10.12
C SER A 38 1.90 3.12 8.86
N SER A 39 3.02 3.04 8.12
CA SER A 39 3.19 3.81 6.87
C SER A 39 2.62 3.10 5.63
N LEU A 40 2.43 1.78 5.68
CA LEU A 40 1.87 1.02 4.56
C LEU A 40 0.41 1.40 4.23
N PRO A 41 -0.49 1.59 5.22
CA PRO A 41 -1.83 2.11 4.93
C PRO A 41 -1.83 3.49 4.27
N LEU A 42 -0.79 4.32 4.47
CA LEU A 42 -0.70 5.65 3.88
C LEU A 42 -0.46 5.57 2.38
N VAL A 43 0.53 4.78 1.95
CA VAL A 43 0.84 4.61 0.51
C VAL A 43 -0.33 3.96 -0.22
N ARG A 44 -1.02 3.00 0.41
CA ARG A 44 -2.23 2.37 -0.15
C ARG A 44 -3.38 3.37 -0.28
N ALA A 45 -3.63 4.20 0.73
CA ALA A 45 -4.67 5.23 0.68
C ALA A 45 -4.41 6.25 -0.45
N LEU A 46 -3.16 6.64 -0.69
CA LEU A 46 -2.80 7.53 -1.80
C LEU A 46 -2.97 6.87 -3.15
N ALA A 47 -2.62 5.58 -3.25
CA ALA A 47 -2.81 4.82 -4.48
C ALA A 47 -4.29 4.57 -4.81
N ALA A 48 -5.14 4.38 -3.79
CA ALA A 48 -6.59 4.22 -3.96
C ALA A 48 -7.25 5.50 -4.51
N MET A 49 -6.64 6.66 -4.31
CA MET A 49 -7.11 7.95 -4.83
C MET A 49 -6.41 8.36 -6.13
N GLU A 50 -5.54 7.52 -6.68
CA GLU A 50 -4.73 7.81 -7.87
C GLU A 50 -3.89 9.11 -7.75
N ASP A 51 -3.57 9.55 -6.53
CA ASP A 51 -2.73 10.73 -6.28
C ASP A 51 -1.25 10.37 -6.46
N ARG A 52 -0.84 10.29 -7.73
CA ARG A 52 0.52 9.92 -8.15
C ARG A 52 1.58 10.81 -7.49
N THR A 53 1.40 12.13 -7.50
CA THR A 53 2.41 13.09 -7.04
C THR A 53 2.66 12.96 -5.54
N SER A 54 1.58 12.87 -4.75
CA SER A 54 1.72 12.67 -3.30
C SER A 54 2.32 11.30 -2.99
N LEU A 55 1.91 10.25 -3.71
CA LEU A 55 2.46 8.90 -3.54
C LEU A 55 3.96 8.85 -3.85
N GLU A 56 4.41 9.49 -4.93
CA GLU A 56 5.82 9.59 -5.32
C GLU A 56 6.64 10.28 -4.22
N THR A 57 6.18 11.45 -3.76
CA THR A 57 6.84 12.21 -2.70
C THR A 57 6.99 11.39 -1.41
N VAL A 58 5.90 10.72 -0.98
CA VAL A 58 5.92 9.88 0.22
C VAL A 58 6.83 8.66 0.03
N THR A 59 6.79 8.03 -1.14
CA THR A 59 7.64 6.86 -1.46
C THR A 59 9.12 7.21 -1.43
N GLU A 60 9.50 8.36 -2.00
CA GLU A 60 10.88 8.87 -2.01
C GLU A 60 11.39 9.18 -0.60
N ALA A 61 10.54 9.71 0.28
CA ALA A 61 10.90 9.96 1.67
C ALA A 61 11.30 8.67 2.42
N PHE A 62 10.83 7.50 1.98
CA PHE A 62 11.19 6.18 2.52
C PHE A 62 12.41 5.52 1.85
N VAL A 63 12.87 5.99 0.68
CA VAL A 63 13.99 5.39 -0.07
C VAL A 63 15.30 5.38 0.73
N GLY A 64 15.49 6.36 1.62
CA GLY A 64 16.67 6.42 2.49
C GLY A 64 16.81 5.24 3.46
N TRP A 65 15.80 4.37 3.58
CA TRP A 65 15.71 3.32 4.59
C TRP A 65 15.91 1.94 3.97
N SER A 66 17.18 1.63 3.72
CA SER A 66 17.61 0.47 2.92
C SER A 66 17.39 -0.92 3.55
N ARG A 67 16.82 -1.01 4.77
CA ARG A 67 16.61 -2.29 5.47
C ARG A 67 15.30 -2.32 6.26
N GLY A 68 14.76 -3.52 6.44
CA GLY A 68 13.60 -3.77 7.30
C GLY A 68 12.31 -3.12 6.79
N ALA A 69 11.48 -2.65 7.71
CA ALA A 69 10.13 -2.13 7.42
C ALA A 69 10.11 -0.92 6.47
N GLY A 70 11.17 -0.09 6.45
CA GLY A 70 11.27 1.06 5.54
C GLY A 70 11.36 0.65 4.07
N ARG A 71 12.14 -0.40 3.78
CA ARG A 71 12.27 -0.96 2.43
C ARG A 71 10.95 -1.51 1.92
N VAL A 72 10.20 -2.23 2.76
CA VAL A 72 8.89 -2.78 2.40
C VAL A 72 7.89 -1.69 2.00
N VAL A 73 7.85 -0.58 2.73
CA VAL A 73 6.96 0.54 2.43
C VAL A 73 7.38 1.24 1.13
N SER A 74 8.68 1.44 0.92
CA SER A 74 9.20 2.03 -0.32
C SER A 74 8.91 1.14 -1.53
N ASP A 75 9.14 -0.17 -1.43
CA ASP A 75 8.85 -1.13 -2.51
C ASP A 75 7.34 -1.20 -2.77
N ALA A 76 6.49 -1.18 -1.74
CA ALA A 76 5.03 -1.12 -1.91
C ALA A 76 4.61 0.16 -2.66
N GLY A 77 5.13 1.33 -2.26
CA GLY A 77 4.88 2.60 -2.93
C GLY A 77 5.29 2.57 -4.41
N ARG A 78 6.46 1.98 -4.72
CA ARG A 78 6.93 1.79 -6.11
C ARG A 78 6.01 0.88 -6.92
N GLY A 79 5.54 -0.22 -6.33
CA GLY A 79 4.59 -1.12 -6.98
C GLY A 79 3.27 -0.41 -7.28
N LEU A 80 2.77 0.38 -6.34
CA LEU A 80 1.53 1.15 -6.51
C LEU A 80 1.68 2.27 -7.54
N LEU A 81 2.82 2.98 -7.58
CA LEU A 81 3.14 3.95 -8.64
C LEU A 81 3.18 3.29 -10.02
N ALA A 82 3.80 2.11 -10.13
CA ALA A 82 3.83 1.36 -11.38
C ALA A 82 2.41 1.02 -11.86
N ARG A 83 1.47 0.69 -10.96
CA ARG A 83 0.06 0.46 -11.31
C ARG A 83 -0.59 1.73 -11.87
N ILE A 84 -0.43 2.87 -11.18
CA ILE A 84 -0.97 4.17 -11.63
C ILE A 84 -0.38 4.58 -12.99
N ASP A 85 0.90 4.30 -13.22
CA ASP A 85 1.61 4.58 -14.47
C ASP A 85 1.25 3.59 -15.60
N GLY A 86 0.30 2.66 -15.40
CA GLY A 86 -0.13 1.68 -16.39
C GLY A 86 0.85 0.52 -16.62
N LYS A 87 1.85 0.36 -15.76
CA LYS A 87 2.86 -0.71 -15.82
C LYS A 87 2.44 -1.90 -14.96
N ALA A 88 1.33 -2.53 -15.34
CA ALA A 88 0.66 -3.57 -14.55
C ALA A 88 1.57 -4.76 -14.19
N GLU A 89 2.33 -5.30 -15.15
CA GLU A 89 3.27 -6.41 -14.91
C GLU A 89 4.38 -6.05 -13.91
N GLU A 90 4.94 -4.84 -14.03
CA GLU A 90 5.95 -4.35 -13.10
C GLU A 90 5.38 -4.18 -11.70
N SER A 91 4.17 -3.61 -11.60
CA SER A 91 3.45 -3.49 -10.34
C SER A 91 3.23 -4.84 -9.68
N ALA A 92 2.69 -5.83 -10.41
CA ALA A 92 2.41 -7.16 -9.89
C ALA A 92 3.68 -7.84 -9.36
N ARG A 93 4.78 -7.78 -10.11
CA ARG A 93 6.08 -8.33 -9.70
C ARG A 93 6.59 -7.70 -8.40
N ILE A 94 6.51 -6.38 -8.27
CA ILE A 94 6.96 -5.66 -7.07
C ILE A 94 6.06 -6.01 -5.87
N LEU A 95 4.74 -5.95 -6.04
CA LEU A 95 3.78 -6.20 -4.97
C LEU A 95 3.81 -7.66 -4.48
N ALA A 96 4.04 -8.63 -5.36
CA ALA A 96 4.26 -10.02 -4.97
C ALA A 96 5.50 -10.18 -4.06
N SER A 97 6.59 -9.49 -4.37
CA SER A 97 7.78 -9.49 -3.51
C SER A 97 7.53 -8.82 -2.14
N VAL A 98 6.72 -7.76 -2.12
CA VAL A 98 6.31 -7.08 -0.88
C VAL A 98 5.43 -8.00 -0.03
N GLU A 99 4.45 -8.69 -0.64
CA GLU A 99 3.59 -9.67 0.04
C GLU A 99 4.44 -10.75 0.74
N GLU A 100 5.38 -11.35 0.01
CA GLU A 100 6.26 -12.40 0.53
C GLU A 100 7.10 -11.91 1.72
N GLN A 101 7.67 -10.71 1.61
CA GLN A 101 8.45 -10.11 2.70
C GLN A 101 7.59 -9.85 3.94
N LEU A 102 6.37 -9.35 3.77
CA LEU A 102 5.44 -9.12 4.89
C LEU A 102 5.04 -10.43 5.58
N ARG A 103 4.80 -11.50 4.80
CA ARG A 103 4.57 -12.85 5.34
C ARG A 103 5.77 -13.34 6.13
N ALA A 104 6.99 -13.18 5.59
CA ALA A 104 8.23 -13.59 6.27
C ALA A 104 8.48 -12.81 7.58
N PHE A 105 8.00 -11.56 7.67
CA PHE A 105 8.05 -10.76 8.89
C PHE A 105 6.88 -11.04 9.87
N GLY A 106 5.99 -11.99 9.57
CA GLY A 106 4.81 -12.27 10.40
C GLY A 106 3.74 -11.18 10.36
N ARG A 107 3.82 -10.25 9.40
CA ARG A 107 2.85 -9.15 9.20
C ARG A 107 1.69 -9.62 8.31
N HIS A 108 0.95 -10.62 8.77
CA HIS A 108 -0.06 -11.31 7.96
C HIS A 108 -1.19 -10.40 7.48
N TYR A 109 -1.66 -9.48 8.33
CA TYR A 109 -2.69 -8.50 7.94
C TYR A 109 -2.22 -7.61 6.79
N ASP A 110 -1.03 -7.02 6.93
CA ASP A 110 -0.44 -6.18 5.88
C ASP A 110 -0.19 -6.96 4.58
N ALA A 111 0.22 -8.22 4.69
CA ALA A 111 0.39 -9.10 3.53
C ALA A 111 -0.94 -9.36 2.81
N ALA A 112 -2.03 -9.61 3.53
CA ALA A 112 -3.35 -9.79 2.93
C ALA A 112 -3.85 -8.51 2.25
N CYS A 113 -3.61 -7.36 2.87
CA CYS A 113 -3.86 -6.05 2.25
C CYS A 113 -3.09 -5.88 0.94
N ILE A 114 -1.78 -6.18 0.90
CA ILE A 114 -0.98 -6.10 -0.33
C ILE A 114 -1.41 -7.15 -1.36
N ALA A 115 -1.91 -8.31 -0.95
CA ALA A 115 -2.43 -9.32 -1.87
C ALA A 115 -3.67 -8.80 -2.64
N LEU A 116 -4.48 -7.90 -2.06
CA LEU A 116 -5.57 -7.23 -2.78
C LEU A 116 -5.03 -6.22 -3.80
N ASP A 117 -4.03 -5.42 -3.45
CA ASP A 117 -3.37 -4.52 -4.40
C ASP A 117 -2.71 -5.31 -5.56
N LEU A 118 -2.08 -6.44 -5.24
CA LEU A 118 -1.51 -7.36 -6.22
C LEU A 118 -2.58 -7.92 -7.16
N ALA A 119 -3.76 -8.29 -6.63
CA ALA A 119 -4.85 -8.77 -7.46
C ALA A 119 -5.27 -7.70 -8.49
N LEU A 120 -5.40 -6.44 -8.09
CA LEU A 120 -5.72 -5.34 -9.01
C LEU A 120 -4.65 -5.16 -10.10
N SER A 121 -3.36 -5.29 -9.75
CA SER A 121 -2.27 -5.23 -10.73
C SER A 121 -2.26 -6.43 -11.68
N LEU A 122 -2.60 -7.63 -11.19
CA LEU A 122 -2.71 -8.84 -12.00
C LEU A 122 -3.88 -8.77 -12.99
N GLU A 123 -5.05 -8.26 -12.56
CA GLU A 123 -6.18 -8.00 -13.46
C GLU A 123 -5.81 -6.99 -14.54
N ALA A 124 -5.15 -5.90 -14.17
CA ALA A 124 -4.68 -4.90 -15.13
C ALA A 124 -3.64 -5.46 -16.12
N ALA A 125 -2.95 -6.54 -15.76
CA ALA A 125 -2.02 -7.27 -16.63
C ALA A 125 -2.71 -8.38 -17.47
N GLY A 126 -4.01 -8.63 -17.28
CA GLY A 126 -4.75 -9.71 -17.93
C GLY A 126 -4.54 -11.09 -17.33
N GLU A 127 -4.00 -11.17 -16.11
CA GLU A 127 -3.67 -12.40 -15.39
C GLU A 127 -4.80 -12.80 -14.41
N ASP A 128 -6.05 -12.91 -14.92
CA ASP A 128 -7.26 -13.05 -14.10
C ASP A 128 -7.24 -14.23 -13.11
N GLY A 129 -6.70 -15.38 -13.54
CA GLY A 129 -6.58 -16.55 -12.66
C GLY A 129 -5.62 -16.33 -11.49
N SER A 130 -4.53 -15.60 -11.73
CA SER A 130 -3.58 -15.22 -10.69
C SER A 130 -4.15 -14.15 -9.76
N ALA A 131 -4.93 -13.20 -10.31
CA ALA A 131 -5.63 -12.19 -9.54
C ALA A 131 -6.64 -12.82 -8.57
N GLU A 132 -7.43 -13.79 -9.05
CA GLU A 132 -8.40 -14.49 -8.22
C GLU A 132 -7.75 -15.31 -7.11
N ALA A 133 -6.62 -15.95 -7.40
CA ALA A 133 -5.83 -16.64 -6.39
C ALA A 133 -5.30 -15.66 -5.33
N ALA A 134 -4.88 -14.44 -5.71
CA ALA A 134 -4.43 -13.42 -4.78
C ALA A 134 -5.57 -12.91 -3.89
N ARG A 135 -6.75 -12.65 -4.47
CA ARG A 135 -7.97 -12.31 -3.70
C ARG A 135 -8.35 -13.39 -2.70
N THR A 136 -8.39 -14.64 -3.14
CA THR A 136 -8.73 -15.78 -2.28
C THR A 136 -7.81 -15.84 -1.06
N ARG A 137 -6.48 -15.75 -1.28
CA ARG A 137 -5.50 -15.75 -0.18
C ARG A 137 -5.63 -14.55 0.75
N ALA A 138 -6.02 -13.38 0.25
CA ALA A 138 -6.26 -12.21 1.09
C ALA A 138 -7.50 -12.44 1.97
N ASN A 139 -8.58 -12.95 1.38
CA ASN A 139 -9.86 -13.14 2.02
C ASN A 139 -9.86 -14.24 3.09
N GLU A 140 -9.03 -15.28 2.94
CA GLU A 140 -8.79 -16.28 4.00
C GLU A 140 -8.44 -15.66 5.36
N LEU A 141 -7.77 -14.49 5.36
CA LEU A 141 -7.45 -13.75 6.58
C LEU A 141 -8.46 -12.63 6.86
N LEU A 142 -8.87 -11.88 5.83
CA LEU A 142 -9.64 -10.64 6.01
C LEU A 142 -11.13 -10.87 6.30
N GLU A 143 -11.75 -11.89 5.70
CA GLU A 143 -13.17 -12.18 5.91
C GLU A 143 -13.49 -12.59 7.35
N PRO A 144 -12.74 -13.51 8.01
CA PRO A 144 -13.01 -13.87 9.40
C PRO A 144 -12.84 -12.71 10.38
N LEU A 145 -12.00 -11.72 10.05
CA LEU A 145 -11.81 -10.52 10.84
C LEU A 145 -12.95 -9.50 10.68
N GLY A 146 -13.91 -9.75 9.78
CA GLY A 146 -14.97 -8.82 9.44
C GLY A 146 -14.43 -7.55 8.78
N CYS A 147 -13.30 -7.64 8.07
CA CYS A 147 -12.71 -6.50 7.39
C CYS A 147 -13.55 -6.13 6.17
N VAL A 148 -14.39 -5.10 6.32
CA VAL A 148 -15.32 -4.67 5.27
C VAL A 148 -14.62 -3.79 4.21
N TYR A 149 -13.51 -3.16 4.57
CA TYR A 149 -12.81 -2.20 3.71
C TYR A 149 -11.28 -2.30 3.80
N PRO A 150 -10.68 -3.36 3.25
CA PRO A 150 -9.24 -3.49 3.10
C PRO A 150 -8.79 -2.81 1.78
N TYR A 151 -8.89 -1.49 1.67
CA TYR A 151 -8.61 -0.66 0.46
C TYR A 151 -7.65 -1.25 -0.55
#